data_AF-A0A926X5K6-F1
#
_entry.id   AF-A0A926X5K6-F1
#
_cell.length_a   1.000
_cell.length_b   1.000
_cell.length_c   1.000
_cell.angle_alpha   90.00
_cell.angle_beta   90.00
_cell.angle_gamma   90.00
#
_symmetry.space_group_name_H-M   'P 1'
#
loop_
_entity.id
_entity.type
_entity.pdbx_description
1 polymer ?
#
loop_
_entity_poly.entity_id
_entity_poly.type
_entity_poly.pdbx_seq_one_letter_code
_entity_poly.pdbx_strand_id
1 'polypeptide(L)'
;MLASTSKHSNALKSASFKPSTFTSYSSPLQSDLSQHNSDSVSKARSPFRRASSSRDLGNTRGGALNLGSLKNRILTDGVGGAGDRSDFARFTVTGRQNLRLSLRGMTANADVQLFNQAGVAIAGSYQKGAAADRINCDLEAGTYYVRVFSTSGRTNYNLSLSTRRLSNVSTMADNPAPTGNRADWTVMVYMSSDDLESYTIEDFREMASIGSTSNVNIVLQYDRTAADHPKFIKGQATDDTRYGNWTDTRRGLVSYGSTPGRHWGTSIGEANMGDANTLRNFLDWSMSNYQADNYALIVWGHGSGTEVAFDDITNDALSANEFNSVLGGLSDTIDLVGMDACLMGTVEFAHAIRDNASVFVGSQENIPGTSWDYATTLQDLVANPAMTASQFGSSIVNRYAQTYPLNIEYPVDEKDLETLSAIDLTAMRDSNPFNLSSALSDFANAVMYTATDSDLQALGSTRNTYSNQYGEGSFPDYVDIGHLFSNVVNNSWISTDIRAAAQDVLTAYTNTIISNFTATADRSTGLSIYFSARGKYPSSNHLEVTSNFVNDTLWDNFLAWEDW
;
A
#
# COMPACT_ATOMS: atom_id res chain seq x y z
N MET A 1 -32.69 -8.39 -5.09
CA MET A 1 -33.29 -8.22 -6.43
C MET A 1 -33.79 -6.78 -6.55
N LEU A 2 -33.74 -6.22 -7.76
CA LEU A 2 -34.19 -4.87 -8.16
C LEU A 2 -33.32 -3.69 -7.69
N ALA A 3 -32.78 -2.98 -8.69
CA ALA A 3 -32.02 -1.74 -8.56
C ALA A 3 -32.93 -0.50 -8.58
N SER A 4 -32.44 0.63 -8.07
CA SER A 4 -33.04 1.95 -8.31
C SER A 4 -32.05 2.91 -8.95
N THR A 5 -32.26 3.25 -10.22
CA THR A 5 -31.53 4.30 -10.92
C THR A 5 -32.18 5.68 -10.68
N SER A 6 -31.45 6.67 -10.19
CA SER A 6 -31.90 8.08 -10.17
C SER A 6 -31.18 8.92 -11.23
N LYS A 7 -31.82 9.09 -12.39
CA LYS A 7 -31.41 10.11 -13.37
C LYS A 7 -31.81 11.49 -12.86
N HIS A 8 -30.87 12.43 -12.74
CA HIS A 8 -31.18 13.86 -12.72
C HIS A 8 -30.40 14.59 -13.82
N SER A 9 -31.13 14.99 -14.86
CA SER A 9 -30.67 15.93 -15.87
C SER A 9 -30.78 17.36 -15.35
N ASN A 10 -29.75 18.19 -15.52
CA ASN A 10 -29.93 19.63 -15.50
C ASN A 10 -29.10 20.33 -16.59
N ALA A 11 -29.64 21.43 -17.10
CA ALA A 11 -29.29 21.95 -18.42
C ALA A 11 -28.03 22.83 -18.42
N LEU A 12 -27.18 22.61 -19.43
CA LEU A 12 -26.08 23.49 -19.80
C LEU A 12 -26.59 24.91 -20.08
N LYS A 13 -26.02 25.92 -19.41
CA LYS A 13 -26.02 27.31 -19.88
C LYS A 13 -24.58 27.76 -20.12
N SER A 14 -24.32 28.16 -21.35
CA SER A 14 -23.04 28.66 -21.83
C SER A 14 -22.68 30.01 -21.21
N ALA A 15 -21.47 30.12 -20.64
CA ALA A 15 -20.81 31.40 -20.38
C ALA A 15 -19.41 31.37 -21.00
N SER A 16 -19.19 32.20 -22.02
CA SER A 16 -17.92 32.32 -22.72
C SER A 16 -17.07 33.44 -22.12
N PHE A 17 -15.85 33.14 -21.69
CA PHE A 17 -14.84 34.15 -21.35
C PHE A 17 -13.51 33.87 -22.04
N LYS A 18 -12.84 34.95 -22.47
CA LYS A 18 -11.60 34.93 -23.26
C LYS A 18 -10.37 34.87 -22.35
N PRO A 19 -9.23 34.32 -22.81
CA PRO A 19 -8.01 34.23 -22.02
C PRO A 19 -7.32 35.60 -21.89
N SER A 20 -6.83 35.92 -20.69
CA SER A 20 -5.92 37.02 -20.42
C SER A 20 -4.47 36.56 -20.45
N THR A 21 -3.62 37.32 -21.14
CA THR A 21 -2.19 37.08 -21.29
C THR A 21 -1.41 37.44 -20.04
N PHE A 22 -0.40 36.65 -19.66
CA PHE A 22 0.68 37.11 -18.78
C PHE A 22 2.01 37.16 -19.52
N THR A 23 2.69 38.31 -19.40
CA THR A 23 3.92 38.66 -20.10
C THR A 23 5.16 38.25 -19.32
N SER A 24 6.16 37.75 -20.05
CA SER A 24 7.51 37.50 -19.52
C SER A 24 8.22 38.80 -19.14
N TYR A 25 8.85 38.83 -17.96
CA TYR A 25 9.86 39.83 -17.63
C TYR A 25 11.27 39.26 -17.82
N SER A 26 12.04 39.90 -18.69
CA SER A 26 13.48 39.70 -18.84
C SER A 26 14.22 40.91 -18.28
N SER A 27 15.41 40.69 -17.70
CA SER A 27 16.41 41.75 -17.49
C SER A 27 17.81 41.12 -17.44
N PRO A 28 18.78 41.62 -18.22
CA PRO A 28 20.13 41.06 -18.32
C PRO A 28 21.15 41.84 -17.49
N LEU A 29 22.30 41.23 -17.19
CA LEU A 29 23.56 41.95 -16.95
C LEU A 29 24.76 41.12 -17.46
N GLN A 30 25.51 41.70 -18.40
CA GLN A 30 26.92 41.40 -18.67
C GLN A 30 27.78 42.22 -17.65
N SER A 31 29.10 42.18 -17.53
CA SER A 31 30.21 41.37 -18.06
C SER A 31 31.23 41.13 -16.90
N ASP A 32 32.50 40.71 -17.01
CA ASP A 32 33.44 40.46 -18.13
C ASP A 32 34.56 39.50 -17.67
N LEU A 33 35.44 39.08 -18.61
CA LEU A 33 36.91 39.03 -18.49
C LEU A 33 37.58 38.22 -19.62
N SER A 34 38.77 38.67 -20.02
CA SER A 34 39.39 38.37 -21.31
C SER A 34 40.57 37.39 -21.29
N GLN A 35 40.73 36.70 -22.42
CA GLN A 35 41.96 36.21 -23.09
C GLN A 35 43.30 36.08 -22.32
N HIS A 36 43.98 34.92 -22.48
CA HIS A 36 45.40 34.91 -22.89
C HIS A 36 45.92 33.58 -23.53
N ASN A 37 46.44 33.70 -24.75
CA ASN A 37 47.56 33.00 -25.45
C ASN A 37 48.01 31.53 -25.17
N SER A 38 47.82 30.70 -26.22
CA SER A 38 48.82 30.01 -27.10
C SER A 38 49.94 29.06 -26.59
N ASP A 39 50.19 28.04 -27.43
CA ASP A 39 51.41 27.19 -27.59
C ASP A 39 51.65 26.06 -26.54
N SER A 40 52.14 24.84 -26.86
CA SER A 40 52.53 24.18 -28.14
C SER A 40 52.79 22.64 -27.98
N VAL A 41 52.83 21.86 -29.09
CA VAL A 41 53.55 20.54 -29.26
C VAL A 41 52.98 19.31 -28.46
N SER A 42 52.92 18.02 -28.89
CA SER A 42 53.36 17.22 -30.06
C SER A 42 52.43 16.01 -30.35
N LYS A 43 52.75 15.23 -31.41
CA LYS A 43 52.05 14.02 -31.88
C LYS A 43 52.27 12.78 -30.98
N ALA A 44 51.22 11.97 -30.80
CA ALA A 44 51.34 10.51 -30.64
C ALA A 44 50.25 9.79 -31.49
N ARG A 45 50.64 8.81 -32.31
CA ARG A 45 49.70 7.99 -33.11
C ARG A 45 49.18 6.84 -32.24
N SER A 46 47.86 6.66 -32.20
CA SER A 46 47.23 5.41 -31.73
C SER A 46 46.70 4.59 -32.92
N PRO A 47 46.94 3.27 -33.01
CA PRO A 47 46.70 2.49 -34.21
C PRO A 47 45.31 1.83 -34.22
N PHE A 48 44.25 2.60 -34.47
CA PHE A 48 42.94 2.02 -34.80
C PHE A 48 42.42 2.50 -36.16
N ARG A 49 42.23 1.53 -37.07
CA ARG A 49 41.63 1.73 -38.39
C ARG A 49 40.24 2.34 -38.23
N ARG A 50 40.06 3.59 -38.68
CA ARG A 50 38.74 4.19 -38.89
C ARG A 50 38.05 3.50 -40.07
N ALA A 51 37.33 2.42 -39.80
CA ALA A 51 36.43 1.80 -40.77
C ALA A 51 35.14 2.63 -40.86
N SER A 52 35.09 3.56 -41.82
CA SER A 52 33.88 4.30 -42.14
C SER A 52 32.91 3.42 -42.94
N SER A 53 32.00 2.76 -42.25
CA SER A 53 30.76 2.24 -42.80
C SER A 53 29.69 2.30 -41.71
N SER A 54 28.96 3.42 -41.62
CA SER A 54 27.74 3.50 -40.82
C SER A 54 26.72 2.57 -41.46
N ARG A 55 26.55 1.38 -40.88
CA ARG A 55 25.30 0.65 -41.05
C ARG A 55 24.27 1.38 -40.22
N ASP A 56 23.35 2.07 -40.90
CA ASP A 56 21.98 2.28 -40.45
C ASP A 56 21.54 1.01 -39.68
N LEU A 57 21.16 1.18 -38.42
CA LEU A 57 20.85 0.06 -37.52
C LEU A 57 19.53 -0.62 -37.88
N GLY A 58 18.75 -0.03 -38.79
CA GLY A 58 17.66 -0.66 -39.50
C GLY A 58 16.31 -0.25 -38.93
N ASN A 59 15.48 0.31 -39.80
CA ASN A 59 14.19 0.90 -39.44
C ASN A 59 13.06 -0.08 -39.05
N THR A 60 13.36 -1.39 -38.92
CA THR A 60 12.39 -2.41 -38.51
C THR A 60 13.01 -3.49 -37.63
N ARG A 61 12.21 -4.12 -36.79
CA ARG A 61 12.61 -5.28 -35.96
C ARG A 61 13.19 -6.44 -36.79
N GLY A 62 12.74 -6.62 -38.04
CA GLY A 62 13.27 -7.63 -38.95
C GLY A 62 14.66 -7.31 -39.52
N GLY A 63 15.00 -6.01 -39.64
CA GLY A 63 16.32 -5.54 -40.09
C GLY A 63 17.34 -5.31 -38.97
N ALA A 64 16.96 -5.54 -37.71
CA ALA A 64 17.71 -5.13 -36.53
C ALA A 64 19.17 -5.62 -36.51
N LEU A 65 20.13 -4.72 -36.20
CA LEU A 65 21.54 -5.10 -36.06
C LEU A 65 21.72 -6.16 -34.98
N ASN A 66 22.28 -7.31 -35.36
CA ASN A 66 22.56 -8.39 -34.42
C ASN A 66 23.86 -8.15 -33.62
N LEU A 67 23.70 -7.84 -32.33
CA LEU A 67 24.81 -7.67 -31.38
C LEU A 67 25.32 -8.99 -30.80
N GLY A 68 24.57 -10.09 -30.97
CA GLY A 68 24.83 -11.37 -30.31
C GLY A 68 24.62 -11.27 -28.80
N SER A 69 25.46 -11.95 -28.02
CA SER A 69 25.44 -11.78 -26.55
C SER A 69 26.03 -10.44 -26.12
N LEU A 70 25.30 -9.72 -25.26
CA LEU A 70 25.78 -8.46 -24.73
C LEU A 70 27.01 -8.64 -23.84
N LYS A 71 27.92 -7.70 -24.03
CA LYS A 71 28.93 -7.22 -23.09
C LYS A 71 28.77 -5.69 -23.08
N ASN A 72 29.66 -4.95 -22.44
CA ASN A 72 29.67 -3.49 -22.58
C ASN A 72 29.83 -3.11 -24.08
N ARG A 73 28.80 -2.50 -24.65
CA ARG A 73 28.69 -2.04 -26.03
C ARG A 73 28.30 -0.57 -26.05
N ILE A 74 28.85 0.18 -27.00
CA ILE A 74 28.38 1.51 -27.35
C ILE A 74 28.11 1.48 -28.84
N LEU A 75 26.90 1.85 -29.24
CA LEU A 75 26.50 2.09 -30.63
C LEU A 75 26.36 3.60 -30.84
N THR A 76 26.67 4.06 -32.05
CA THR A 76 26.56 5.47 -32.43
C THR A 76 25.93 5.54 -33.80
N ASP A 77 24.76 6.16 -33.90
CA ASP A 77 24.06 6.40 -35.16
C ASP A 77 23.22 7.69 -35.04
N GLY A 78 22.29 7.93 -35.97
CA GLY A 78 21.29 8.98 -35.83
C GLY A 78 19.91 8.53 -36.26
N VAL A 79 18.88 9.15 -35.67
CA VAL A 79 17.47 8.96 -36.04
C VAL A 79 16.82 10.29 -36.41
N GLY A 80 15.93 10.26 -37.40
CA GLY A 80 14.95 11.32 -37.66
C GLY A 80 14.73 11.63 -39.13
N GLY A 81 13.48 11.95 -39.49
CA GLY A 81 13.06 12.33 -40.84
C GLY A 81 12.01 11.39 -41.43
N ALA A 82 11.87 11.41 -42.76
CA ALA A 82 10.81 10.67 -43.44
C ALA A 82 11.14 9.19 -43.68
N GLY A 83 12.41 8.85 -43.95
CA GLY A 83 12.85 7.47 -44.24
C GLY A 83 13.58 6.78 -43.09
N ASP A 84 13.82 7.51 -41.99
CA ASP A 84 14.61 7.04 -40.86
C ASP A 84 13.99 7.59 -39.56
N ARG A 85 13.13 6.80 -38.92
CA ARG A 85 12.41 7.15 -37.69
C ARG A 85 12.77 6.27 -36.52
N SER A 86 13.48 5.16 -36.74
CA SER A 86 13.81 4.20 -35.70
C SER A 86 15.04 3.40 -36.06
N ASP A 87 15.84 3.07 -35.06
CA ASP A 87 16.95 2.14 -35.17
C ASP A 87 16.67 0.94 -34.28
N PHE A 88 16.83 -0.28 -34.82
CA PHE A 88 16.67 -1.50 -34.05
C PHE A 88 18.00 -2.25 -33.86
N ALA A 89 18.34 -2.55 -32.61
CA ALA A 89 19.44 -3.46 -32.28
C ALA A 89 18.88 -4.70 -31.57
N ARG A 90 19.28 -5.90 -31.98
CA ARG A 90 18.88 -7.15 -31.31
C ARG A 90 20.05 -7.79 -30.58
N PHE A 91 19.76 -8.44 -29.45
CA PHE A 91 20.75 -9.16 -28.67
C PHE A 91 20.14 -10.39 -27.97
N THR A 92 20.99 -11.29 -27.49
CA THR A 92 20.58 -12.52 -26.81
C THR A 92 21.27 -12.65 -25.45
N VAL A 93 20.51 -12.87 -24.39
CA VAL A 93 21.04 -13.20 -23.05
C VAL A 93 20.89 -14.70 -22.79
N THR A 94 21.90 -15.30 -22.13
CA THR A 94 22.08 -16.76 -22.01
C THR A 94 21.81 -17.30 -20.60
N GLY A 95 20.99 -16.58 -19.84
CA GLY A 95 20.67 -16.77 -18.42
C GLY A 95 20.06 -15.46 -17.90
N ARG A 96 19.68 -15.38 -16.62
CA ARG A 96 19.14 -14.14 -16.05
C ARG A 96 20.23 -13.05 -15.99
N GLN A 97 19.96 -11.85 -16.51
CA GLN A 97 20.93 -10.74 -16.55
C GLN A 97 20.23 -9.39 -16.35
N ASN A 98 20.83 -8.51 -15.55
CA ASN A 98 20.41 -7.13 -15.43
C ASN A 98 20.95 -6.33 -16.63
N LEU A 99 20.06 -5.79 -17.47
CA LEU A 99 20.38 -4.85 -18.55
C LEU A 99 20.49 -3.44 -17.98
N ARG A 100 21.60 -2.76 -18.27
CA ARG A 100 21.76 -1.32 -18.11
C ARG A 100 22.00 -0.68 -19.46
N LEU A 101 21.05 0.16 -19.86
CA LEU A 101 21.04 0.89 -21.12
C LEU A 101 21.02 2.39 -20.84
N SER A 102 21.74 3.18 -21.64
CA SER A 102 21.59 4.64 -21.65
C SER A 102 21.75 5.21 -23.06
N LEU A 103 20.80 6.05 -23.46
CA LEU A 103 20.83 6.85 -24.68
C LEU A 103 21.31 8.27 -24.34
N ARG A 104 22.33 8.79 -25.05
CA ARG A 104 22.98 10.08 -24.73
C ARG A 104 23.53 10.79 -25.96
N GLY A 105 23.88 12.07 -25.78
CA GLY A 105 24.55 12.87 -26.83
C GLY A 105 23.60 13.31 -27.94
N MET A 106 22.33 13.45 -27.61
CA MET A 106 21.28 13.89 -28.51
C MET A 106 21.21 15.42 -28.57
N THR A 107 20.72 15.95 -29.70
CA THR A 107 20.48 17.38 -29.94
C THR A 107 19.01 17.68 -30.28
N ALA A 108 18.19 16.64 -30.47
CA ALA A 108 16.74 16.71 -30.65
C ALA A 108 16.12 15.44 -30.01
N ASN A 109 14.79 15.36 -29.88
CA ASN A 109 14.18 14.32 -29.04
C ASN A 109 14.15 12.95 -29.72
N ALA A 110 14.74 11.96 -29.06
CA ALA A 110 14.62 10.56 -29.40
C ALA A 110 14.58 9.70 -28.14
N ASP A 111 13.69 8.72 -28.15
CA ASP A 111 13.31 7.91 -27.01
C ASP A 111 13.84 6.48 -27.21
N VAL A 112 13.78 5.64 -26.16
CA VAL A 112 14.23 4.24 -26.24
C VAL A 112 13.22 3.25 -25.67
N GLN A 113 13.02 2.14 -26.38
CA GLN A 113 12.17 1.02 -25.99
C GLN A 113 12.94 -0.30 -26.03
N LEU A 114 12.58 -1.22 -25.15
CA LEU A 114 13.04 -2.61 -25.15
C LEU A 114 11.84 -3.54 -25.42
N PHE A 115 12.01 -4.47 -26.35
CA PHE A 115 11.03 -5.48 -26.70
C PHE A 115 11.56 -6.89 -26.46
N ASN A 116 10.68 -7.82 -26.08
CA ASN A 116 10.97 -9.25 -26.07
C ASN A 116 10.91 -9.86 -27.50
N GLN A 117 11.21 -11.17 -27.61
CA GLN A 117 11.19 -11.89 -28.89
C GLN A 117 9.81 -11.91 -29.57
N ALA A 118 8.72 -11.97 -28.79
CA ALA A 118 7.35 -11.88 -29.30
C ALA A 118 7.00 -10.48 -29.84
N GLY A 119 7.81 -9.47 -29.51
CA GLY A 119 7.63 -8.11 -29.99
C GLY A 119 6.77 -7.22 -29.10
N VAL A 120 6.52 -7.64 -27.86
CA VAL A 120 5.88 -6.84 -26.80
C VAL A 120 6.93 -5.93 -26.18
N ALA A 121 6.58 -4.65 -25.93
CA ALA A 121 7.45 -3.72 -25.21
C ALA A 121 7.45 -4.07 -23.72
N ILE A 122 8.64 -4.18 -23.12
CA ILE A 122 8.82 -4.62 -21.72
C ILE A 122 9.53 -3.57 -20.85
N ALA A 123 10.12 -2.55 -21.48
CA ALA A 123 10.64 -1.36 -20.81
C ALA A 123 10.75 -0.21 -21.82
N GLY A 124 10.75 1.03 -21.33
CA GLY A 124 10.94 2.21 -22.16
C GLY A 124 11.35 3.42 -21.33
N SER A 125 11.93 4.42 -21.98
CA SER A 125 12.23 5.73 -21.42
C SER A 125 11.97 6.77 -22.52
N TYR A 126 11.30 7.86 -22.11
CA TYR A 126 10.67 8.85 -22.99
C TYR A 126 10.93 10.28 -22.50
N GLN A 127 12.18 10.59 -22.17
CA GLN A 127 12.57 11.90 -21.67
C GLN A 127 12.40 12.98 -22.76
N LYS A 128 12.18 14.24 -22.36
CA LYS A 128 11.95 15.34 -23.31
C LYS A 128 13.25 16.04 -23.71
N GLY A 129 13.39 16.33 -25.01
CA GLY A 129 14.46 17.15 -25.58
C GLY A 129 15.79 16.41 -25.75
N ALA A 130 16.88 16.97 -25.21
CA ALA A 130 18.21 16.36 -25.27
C ALA A 130 18.58 15.59 -23.98
N ALA A 131 17.59 15.30 -23.13
CA ALA A 131 17.77 14.56 -21.89
C ALA A 131 18.23 13.11 -22.16
N ALA A 132 18.82 12.47 -21.15
CA ALA A 132 19.43 11.15 -21.30
C ALA A 132 18.50 10.02 -20.83
N ASP A 133 17.94 9.27 -21.77
CA ASP A 133 17.13 8.09 -21.48
C ASP A 133 17.94 6.92 -20.92
N ARG A 134 17.28 6.13 -20.06
CA ARG A 134 17.88 5.00 -19.35
C ARG A 134 16.86 3.89 -19.16
N ILE A 135 17.30 2.65 -19.35
CA ILE A 135 16.55 1.46 -18.96
C ILE A 135 17.48 0.63 -18.06
N ASN A 136 16.97 0.25 -16.89
CA ASN A 136 17.61 -0.67 -15.96
C ASN A 136 16.58 -1.74 -15.58
N CYS A 137 16.72 -2.95 -16.11
CA CYS A 137 15.75 -4.03 -15.89
C CYS A 137 16.40 -5.40 -15.97
N ASP A 138 15.78 -6.39 -15.33
CA ASP A 138 16.21 -7.79 -15.40
C ASP A 138 15.61 -8.49 -16.62
N LEU A 139 16.44 -9.30 -17.28
CA LEU A 139 16.08 -10.07 -18.47
C LEU A 139 16.36 -11.55 -18.24
N GLU A 140 15.38 -12.39 -18.53
CA GLU A 140 15.55 -13.85 -18.59
C GLU A 140 16.28 -14.29 -19.85
N ALA A 141 16.70 -15.56 -19.92
CA ALA A 141 17.33 -16.12 -21.11
C ALA A 141 16.41 -15.97 -22.34
N GLY A 142 16.87 -15.25 -23.37
CA GLY A 142 16.02 -14.88 -24.49
C GLY A 142 16.65 -13.90 -25.47
N THR A 143 15.94 -13.63 -26.57
CA THR A 143 16.30 -12.61 -27.56
C THR A 143 15.46 -11.35 -27.36
N TYR A 144 16.12 -10.20 -27.35
CA TYR A 144 15.52 -8.89 -27.11
C TYR A 144 15.91 -7.90 -28.20
N TYR A 145 15.08 -6.89 -28.38
CA TYR A 145 15.25 -5.84 -29.38
C TYR A 145 15.17 -4.48 -28.69
N VAL A 146 16.22 -3.68 -28.79
CA VAL A 146 16.17 -2.25 -28.49
C VAL A 146 15.68 -1.51 -29.72
N ARG A 147 14.82 -0.52 -29.52
CA ARG A 147 14.46 0.49 -30.51
C ARG A 147 14.86 1.86 -29.97
N VAL A 148 15.70 2.59 -30.68
CA VAL A 148 15.80 4.05 -30.54
C VAL A 148 14.85 4.67 -31.55
N PHE A 149 14.10 5.72 -31.23
CA PHE A 149 13.19 6.34 -32.19
C PHE A 149 13.05 7.84 -31.99
N SER A 150 13.09 8.59 -33.09
CA SER A 150 12.93 10.04 -33.07
C SER A 150 11.48 10.41 -32.77
N THR A 151 11.28 11.28 -31.78
CA THR A 151 9.98 11.89 -31.47
C THR A 151 9.91 13.36 -31.92
N SER A 152 11.04 14.06 -32.05
CA SER A 152 11.10 15.34 -32.79
C SER A 152 12.50 15.67 -33.33
N GLY A 153 12.55 16.23 -34.54
CA GLY A 153 13.79 16.67 -35.17
C GLY A 153 14.64 15.53 -35.76
N ARG A 154 15.91 15.84 -36.04
CA ARG A 154 16.95 14.85 -36.35
C ARG A 154 18.00 14.91 -35.26
N THR A 155 18.47 13.76 -34.78
CA THR A 155 19.52 13.70 -33.79
C THR A 155 20.47 12.54 -34.04
N ASN A 156 21.75 12.76 -33.77
CA ASN A 156 22.69 11.66 -33.51
C ASN A 156 22.51 11.18 -32.07
N TYR A 157 23.02 10.00 -31.74
CA TYR A 157 23.02 9.49 -30.38
C TYR A 157 24.17 8.52 -30.11
N ASN A 158 24.39 8.25 -28.83
CA ASN A 158 25.26 7.21 -28.29
C ASN A 158 24.39 6.30 -27.42
N LEU A 159 24.17 5.06 -27.86
CA LEU A 159 23.43 4.05 -27.13
C LEU A 159 24.42 3.11 -26.46
N SER A 160 24.58 3.26 -25.15
CA SER A 160 25.33 2.32 -24.32
C SER A 160 24.41 1.17 -23.90
N LEU A 161 24.86 -0.07 -24.09
CA LEU A 161 24.22 -1.27 -23.55
C LEU A 161 25.26 -2.08 -22.77
N SER A 162 24.88 -2.56 -21.60
CA SER A 162 25.67 -3.49 -20.81
C SER A 162 24.74 -4.47 -20.10
N THR A 163 25.17 -5.71 -19.94
CA THR A 163 24.47 -6.67 -19.09
C THR A 163 25.41 -7.17 -18.00
N ARG A 164 24.88 -7.31 -16.79
CA ARG A 164 25.52 -8.01 -15.68
C ARG A 164 24.82 -9.35 -15.52
N ARG A 165 25.55 -10.46 -15.60
CA ARG A 165 24.99 -11.77 -15.22
C ARG A 165 24.49 -11.68 -13.79
N LEU A 166 23.22 -12.04 -13.61
CA LEU A 166 22.69 -12.41 -12.31
C LEU A 166 22.95 -13.91 -12.18
N SER A 167 23.31 -14.35 -10.98
CA SER A 167 23.50 -15.76 -10.73
C SER A 167 22.18 -16.47 -11.02
N ASN A 168 22.21 -17.55 -11.82
CA ASN A 168 21.11 -18.51 -11.80
C ASN A 168 21.16 -19.20 -10.43
N VAL A 169 20.54 -18.58 -9.43
CA VAL A 169 20.23 -19.26 -8.19
C VAL A 169 19.14 -20.27 -8.53
N SER A 170 19.50 -21.55 -8.55
CA SER A 170 18.51 -22.62 -8.45
C SER A 170 17.71 -22.37 -7.19
N THR A 171 16.38 -22.27 -7.33
CA THR A 171 15.42 -21.84 -6.29
C THR A 171 15.75 -20.48 -5.65
N MET A 172 15.12 -19.43 -6.19
CA MET A 172 14.75 -18.20 -5.44
C MET A 172 13.24 -18.22 -5.12
N ALA A 173 12.69 -19.41 -4.93
CA ALA A 173 11.88 -19.63 -3.74
C ALA A 173 12.88 -19.69 -2.58
N ASP A 174 12.64 -18.96 -1.50
CA ASP A 174 13.36 -19.07 -0.24
C ASP A 174 14.90 -19.02 -0.34
N ASN A 175 15.42 -17.81 -0.54
CA ASN A 175 16.75 -17.51 -0.04
C ASN A 175 16.59 -16.81 1.31
N PRO A 176 16.61 -17.55 2.43
CA PRO A 176 16.49 -16.95 3.76
C PRO A 176 17.59 -15.91 3.99
N ALA A 177 17.37 -15.02 4.96
CA ALA A 177 18.37 -14.07 5.41
C ALA A 177 19.71 -14.80 5.71
N PRO A 178 20.88 -14.18 5.47
CA PRO A 178 22.18 -14.85 5.63
C PRO A 178 22.30 -15.51 7.00
N THR A 179 22.30 -16.84 7.04
CA THR A 179 22.23 -17.62 8.29
C THR A 179 23.40 -17.25 9.21
N GLY A 180 23.10 -16.39 10.19
CA GLY A 180 24.09 -15.73 11.04
C GLY A 180 23.59 -14.42 11.66
N ASN A 181 22.88 -13.58 10.90
CA ASN A 181 22.30 -12.32 11.39
C ASN A 181 20.80 -12.24 11.06
N ARG A 182 19.99 -11.88 12.06
CA ARG A 182 18.60 -11.44 11.87
C ARG A 182 18.60 -10.04 11.24
N ALA A 183 17.54 -9.69 10.53
CA ALA A 183 17.27 -8.29 10.17
C ALA A 183 16.77 -7.52 11.40
N ASP A 184 16.74 -6.18 11.36
CA ASP A 184 16.09 -5.41 12.43
C ASP A 184 14.56 -5.55 12.33
N TRP A 185 14.02 -5.59 11.10
CA TRP A 185 12.58 -5.75 10.82
C TRP A 185 12.28 -6.76 9.71
N THR A 186 11.17 -7.47 9.85
CA THR A 186 10.48 -8.17 8.76
C THR A 186 9.04 -7.66 8.68
N VAL A 187 8.71 -6.97 7.59
CA VAL A 187 7.35 -6.52 7.28
C VAL A 187 6.70 -7.56 6.37
N MET A 188 5.68 -8.22 6.89
CA MET A 188 4.85 -9.22 6.21
C MET A 188 3.58 -8.54 5.72
N VAL A 189 3.31 -8.58 4.41
CA VAL A 189 2.09 -8.01 3.84
C VAL A 189 1.25 -9.13 3.22
N TYR A 190 0.01 -9.26 3.67
CA TYR A 190 -0.92 -10.32 3.28
C TYR A 190 -2.08 -9.69 2.50
N MET A 191 -2.11 -9.89 1.18
CA MET A 191 -2.96 -9.12 0.27
C MET A 191 -4.03 -10.02 -0.37
N SER A 192 -5.29 -9.84 0.04
CA SER A 192 -6.46 -10.36 -0.69
C SER A 192 -6.86 -9.31 -1.74
N SER A 193 -6.82 -9.69 -3.02
CA SER A 193 -6.80 -8.71 -4.12
C SER A 193 -8.10 -8.60 -4.90
N ASP A 194 -8.89 -9.67 -4.96
CA ASP A 194 -10.23 -9.80 -5.55
C ASP A 194 -10.66 -8.73 -6.58
N ASP A 195 -11.56 -7.83 -6.22
CA ASP A 195 -12.07 -6.76 -7.09
C ASP A 195 -11.24 -5.47 -7.04
N LEU A 196 -10.19 -5.45 -6.22
CA LEU A 196 -9.32 -4.29 -5.98
C LEU A 196 -7.94 -4.38 -6.65
N GLU A 197 -7.71 -5.36 -7.53
CA GLU A 197 -6.38 -5.72 -8.06
C GLU A 197 -5.54 -4.56 -8.63
N SER A 198 -6.18 -3.57 -9.25
CA SER A 198 -5.46 -2.42 -9.81
C SER A 198 -4.72 -1.58 -8.74
N TYR A 199 -5.19 -1.63 -7.49
CA TYR A 199 -4.59 -1.00 -6.32
C TYR A 199 -3.47 -1.85 -5.73
N THR A 200 -3.69 -3.15 -5.49
CA THR A 200 -2.64 -4.07 -4.99
C THR A 200 -1.41 -4.12 -5.90
N ILE A 201 -1.58 -3.92 -7.21
CA ILE A 201 -0.48 -3.75 -8.17
C ILE A 201 0.30 -2.43 -7.96
N GLU A 202 -0.34 -1.33 -7.59
CA GLU A 202 0.36 -0.09 -7.27
C GLU A 202 1.08 -0.20 -5.93
N ASP A 203 0.44 -0.74 -4.88
CA ASP A 203 1.06 -0.92 -3.56
C ASP A 203 2.28 -1.85 -3.63
N PHE A 204 2.18 -2.94 -4.41
CA PHE A 204 3.33 -3.79 -4.72
C PHE A 204 4.47 -2.97 -5.35
N ARG A 205 4.17 -2.05 -6.28
CA ARG A 205 5.19 -1.23 -6.94
C ARG A 205 5.77 -0.17 -6.01
N GLU A 206 5.00 0.35 -5.07
CA GLU A 206 5.47 1.24 -4.01
C GLU A 206 6.46 0.51 -3.10
N MET A 207 6.08 -0.66 -2.58
CA MET A 207 6.96 -1.54 -1.82
C MET A 207 8.23 -1.92 -2.61
N ALA A 208 8.10 -2.25 -3.90
CA ALA A 208 9.21 -2.57 -4.78
C ALA A 208 10.05 -1.34 -5.19
N SER A 209 9.56 -0.11 -4.98
CA SER A 209 10.34 1.11 -5.19
C SER A 209 11.40 1.32 -4.09
N ILE A 210 11.19 0.71 -2.92
CA ILE A 210 12.13 0.66 -1.81
C ILE A 210 12.89 -0.68 -1.82
N GLY A 211 12.15 -1.78 -1.73
CA GLY A 211 12.68 -3.14 -1.73
C GLY A 211 13.41 -3.55 -0.46
N SER A 212 13.51 -4.86 -0.24
CA SER A 212 14.18 -5.43 0.93
C SER A 212 15.68 -5.10 0.98
N THR A 213 16.21 -4.94 2.19
CA THR A 213 17.61 -4.65 2.49
C THR A 213 18.23 -5.74 3.38
N SER A 214 19.43 -5.52 3.92
CA SER A 214 20.01 -6.41 4.96
C SER A 214 19.34 -6.27 6.33
N ASN A 215 18.61 -5.18 6.55
CA ASN A 215 18.10 -4.75 7.86
C ASN A 215 16.57 -4.73 7.90
N VAL A 216 15.90 -4.71 6.74
CA VAL A 216 14.45 -4.71 6.60
C VAL A 216 14.08 -5.69 5.49
N ASN A 217 13.39 -6.78 5.83
CA ASN A 217 12.75 -7.67 4.85
C ASN A 217 11.33 -7.15 4.56
N ILE A 218 10.92 -7.16 3.30
CA ILE A 218 9.55 -6.90 2.86
C ILE A 218 9.06 -8.17 2.18
N VAL A 219 8.14 -8.88 2.83
CA VAL A 219 7.71 -10.23 2.46
C VAL A 219 6.22 -10.19 2.16
N LEU A 220 5.81 -10.62 0.97
CA LEU A 220 4.41 -10.60 0.57
C LEU A 220 3.86 -12.02 0.44
N GLN A 221 2.61 -12.22 0.82
CA GLN A 221 1.71 -13.19 0.19
C GLN A 221 0.59 -12.40 -0.49
N TYR A 222 0.42 -12.64 -1.78
CA TYR A 222 -0.39 -11.84 -2.69
C TYR A 222 -1.19 -12.80 -3.56
N ASP A 223 -2.50 -12.80 -3.33
CA ASP A 223 -3.45 -13.50 -4.17
C ASP A 223 -3.90 -12.62 -5.35
N ARG A 224 -4.25 -13.22 -6.50
CA ARG A 224 -4.76 -12.48 -7.68
C ARG A 224 -5.79 -13.31 -8.40
N THR A 225 -6.96 -12.74 -8.63
CA THR A 225 -8.15 -13.50 -9.03
C THR A 225 -8.39 -13.45 -10.55
N ALA A 226 -8.76 -14.59 -11.15
CA ALA A 226 -8.89 -14.75 -12.60
C ALA A 226 -10.05 -13.92 -13.22
N ALA A 227 -9.77 -13.16 -14.29
CA ALA A 227 -10.71 -12.27 -15.00
C ALA A 227 -12.11 -12.84 -15.35
N ASP A 228 -12.23 -14.17 -15.45
CA ASP A 228 -13.44 -14.90 -15.82
C ASP A 228 -14.12 -15.61 -14.63
N HIS A 229 -13.67 -15.39 -13.39
CA HIS A 229 -14.31 -15.90 -12.18
C HIS A 229 -15.79 -15.41 -12.10
N PRO A 230 -16.77 -16.31 -11.92
CA PRO A 230 -18.19 -16.01 -12.19
C PRO A 230 -18.86 -15.02 -11.22
N LYS A 231 -18.19 -14.64 -10.12
CA LYS A 231 -18.64 -13.56 -9.22
C LYS A 231 -18.31 -12.16 -9.72
N PHE A 232 -17.35 -11.99 -10.64
CA PHE A 232 -16.97 -10.66 -11.11
C PHE A 232 -18.13 -9.92 -11.79
N ILE A 233 -18.31 -8.66 -11.39
CA ILE A 233 -19.27 -7.75 -11.99
C ILE A 233 -18.82 -7.44 -13.42
N LYS A 234 -19.49 -8.07 -14.40
CA LYS A 234 -19.27 -7.82 -15.83
C LYS A 234 -19.33 -6.33 -16.17
N GLY A 235 -18.16 -5.70 -16.34
CA GLY A 235 -18.03 -4.30 -16.72
C GLY A 235 -17.06 -3.50 -15.85
N GLN A 236 -16.67 -4.00 -14.67
CA GLN A 236 -15.49 -3.50 -13.96
C GLN A 236 -14.24 -4.22 -14.48
N ALA A 237 -13.17 -3.45 -14.71
CA ALA A 237 -11.91 -3.97 -15.23
C ALA A 237 -11.00 -4.36 -14.05
N THR A 238 -11.32 -5.49 -13.41
CA THR A 238 -10.56 -6.02 -12.27
C THR A 238 -9.33 -6.83 -12.70
N ASP A 239 -9.29 -7.37 -13.92
CA ASP A 239 -8.07 -7.96 -14.51
C ASP A 239 -7.12 -6.88 -15.02
N ASP A 240 -6.12 -6.57 -14.21
CA ASP A 240 -5.05 -5.67 -14.52
C ASP A 240 -3.87 -6.40 -15.20
N THR A 241 -3.92 -6.33 -16.52
CA THR A 241 -2.92 -6.95 -17.40
C THR A 241 -1.61 -6.16 -17.53
N ARG A 242 -1.39 -5.04 -16.80
CA ARG A 242 -0.20 -4.15 -16.96
C ARG A 242 1.13 -4.89 -16.80
N TYR A 243 1.16 -5.92 -15.95
CA TYR A 243 2.34 -6.76 -15.70
C TYR A 243 2.14 -8.23 -16.13
N GLY A 244 1.07 -8.48 -16.90
CA GLY A 244 0.52 -9.81 -17.15
C GLY A 244 -0.28 -10.32 -15.95
N ASN A 245 -1.21 -11.24 -16.22
CA ASN A 245 -2.06 -11.87 -15.22
C ASN A 245 -1.44 -13.21 -14.74
N TRP A 246 -1.63 -13.53 -13.47
CA TRP A 246 -1.65 -14.89 -12.94
C TRP A 246 -2.87 -15.03 -12.03
N THR A 247 -3.37 -16.25 -11.86
CA THR A 247 -4.63 -16.53 -11.17
C THR A 247 -4.46 -17.14 -9.79
N ASP A 248 -3.21 -17.44 -9.39
CA ASP A 248 -2.83 -18.22 -8.21
C ASP A 248 -2.24 -17.38 -7.06
N THR A 249 -2.37 -17.84 -5.82
CA THR A 249 -1.71 -17.20 -4.68
C THR A 249 -0.20 -17.35 -4.74
N ARG A 250 0.53 -16.26 -4.47
CA ARG A 250 2.01 -16.24 -4.53
C ARG A 250 2.61 -15.58 -3.33
N ARG A 251 3.79 -16.05 -2.93
CA ARG A 251 4.58 -15.40 -1.87
C ARG A 251 6.05 -15.26 -2.19
N GLY A 252 6.69 -14.23 -1.62
CA GLY A 252 8.11 -13.97 -1.85
C GLY A 252 8.62 -12.67 -1.23
N LEU A 253 9.94 -12.53 -1.20
CA LEU A 253 10.63 -11.31 -0.82
C LEU A 253 10.51 -10.25 -1.95
N VAL A 254 10.03 -9.05 -1.62
CA VAL A 254 10.00 -7.90 -2.53
C VAL A 254 11.40 -7.30 -2.64
N SER A 255 11.88 -7.14 -3.87
CA SER A 255 13.21 -6.63 -4.19
C SER A 255 13.11 -5.28 -4.88
N TYR A 256 14.14 -4.44 -4.74
CA TYR A 256 14.15 -3.14 -5.45
C TYR A 256 13.97 -3.34 -6.96
N GLY A 257 12.91 -2.75 -7.51
CA GLY A 257 12.53 -2.85 -8.92
C GLY A 257 11.91 -4.18 -9.35
N SER A 258 11.47 -5.06 -8.43
CA SER A 258 10.61 -6.19 -8.80
C SER A 258 9.27 -5.68 -9.32
N THR A 259 8.63 -6.44 -10.22
CA THR A 259 7.29 -6.13 -10.74
C THR A 259 6.31 -7.23 -10.35
N PRO A 260 5.02 -6.92 -10.12
CA PRO A 260 3.98 -7.90 -9.88
C PRO A 260 3.60 -8.53 -11.23
N GLY A 261 4.49 -9.34 -11.81
CA GLY A 261 4.25 -10.08 -13.04
C GLY A 261 4.32 -11.59 -12.81
N ARG A 262 3.83 -12.40 -13.76
CA ARG A 262 3.71 -13.88 -13.70
C ARG A 262 4.94 -14.73 -13.34
N HIS A 263 6.08 -14.10 -13.06
CA HIS A 263 7.35 -14.70 -12.64
C HIS A 263 7.86 -14.20 -11.29
N TRP A 264 7.14 -13.27 -10.65
CA TRP A 264 7.38 -12.93 -9.26
C TRP A 264 6.79 -14.00 -8.34
N GLY A 265 7.41 -14.12 -7.15
CA GLY A 265 6.98 -15.02 -6.09
C GLY A 265 7.14 -16.51 -6.42
N THR A 266 6.83 -17.31 -5.41
CA THR A 266 6.60 -18.74 -5.53
C THR A 266 5.09 -18.95 -5.43
N SER A 267 4.52 -19.62 -6.43
CA SER A 267 3.13 -20.08 -6.38
C SER A 267 2.96 -21.09 -5.25
N ILE A 268 1.92 -20.91 -4.45
CA ILE A 268 1.45 -21.91 -3.48
C ILE A 268 0.17 -22.63 -3.95
N GLY A 269 -0.27 -22.36 -5.19
CA GLY A 269 -1.61 -22.67 -5.69
C GLY A 269 -2.63 -21.61 -5.25
N GLU A 270 -3.89 -21.86 -5.56
CA GLU A 270 -5.02 -21.10 -4.99
C GLU A 270 -5.09 -21.33 -3.48
N ALA A 271 -5.22 -20.27 -2.69
CA ALA A 271 -5.40 -20.32 -1.25
C ALA A 271 -6.58 -19.45 -0.83
N ASN A 272 -7.36 -19.93 0.14
CA ASN A 272 -8.40 -19.12 0.79
C ASN A 272 -7.70 -18.07 1.66
N MET A 273 -7.80 -16.79 1.29
CA MET A 273 -7.16 -15.71 2.04
C MET A 273 -7.90 -15.38 3.35
N GLY A 274 -9.18 -15.74 3.48
CA GLY A 274 -9.94 -15.71 4.73
C GLY A 274 -9.59 -16.82 5.73
N ASP A 275 -8.95 -17.92 5.30
CA ASP A 275 -8.67 -19.07 6.18
C ASP A 275 -7.49 -18.83 7.14
N ALA A 276 -7.74 -19.07 8.43
CA ALA A 276 -6.77 -18.92 9.51
C ALA A 276 -5.46 -19.73 9.31
N ASN A 277 -5.53 -20.91 8.68
CA ASN A 277 -4.36 -21.73 8.37
C ASN A 277 -3.55 -21.16 7.20
N THR A 278 -4.19 -20.50 6.22
CA THR A 278 -3.49 -19.78 5.14
C THR A 278 -2.65 -18.65 5.73
N LEU A 279 -3.23 -17.83 6.61
CA LEU A 279 -2.48 -16.79 7.33
C LEU A 279 -1.37 -17.40 8.18
N ARG A 280 -1.67 -18.40 9.01
CA ARG A 280 -0.66 -19.06 9.86
C ARG A 280 0.49 -19.65 9.05
N ASN A 281 0.21 -20.27 7.91
CA ASN A 281 1.24 -20.82 7.03
C ASN A 281 2.15 -19.73 6.43
N PHE A 282 1.58 -18.58 6.09
CA PHE A 282 2.35 -17.42 5.62
C PHE A 282 3.27 -16.87 6.73
N LEU A 283 2.76 -16.70 7.95
CA LEU A 283 3.54 -16.18 9.08
C LEU A 283 4.65 -17.15 9.52
N ASP A 284 4.34 -18.43 9.71
CA ASP A 284 5.33 -19.48 10.05
C ASP A 284 6.44 -19.55 8.98
N TRP A 285 6.09 -19.51 7.68
CA TRP A 285 7.05 -19.50 6.58
C TRP A 285 7.87 -18.20 6.53
N SER A 286 7.25 -17.05 6.79
CA SER A 286 7.93 -15.75 6.78
C SER A 286 8.93 -15.63 7.93
N MET A 287 8.53 -15.98 9.16
CA MET A 287 9.43 -16.02 10.31
C MET A 287 10.57 -17.03 10.14
N SER A 288 10.30 -18.19 9.54
CA SER A 288 11.32 -19.22 9.30
C SER A 288 12.40 -18.75 8.32
N ASN A 289 12.01 -18.07 7.23
CA ASN A 289 12.93 -17.67 6.17
C ASN A 289 13.54 -16.27 6.37
N TYR A 290 12.77 -15.33 6.89
CA TYR A 290 13.12 -13.91 6.99
C TYR A 290 13.12 -13.49 8.46
N GLN A 291 14.03 -14.09 9.24
CA GLN A 291 14.15 -13.84 10.67
C GLN A 291 14.57 -12.38 10.94
N ALA A 292 13.84 -11.71 11.83
CA ALA A 292 14.10 -10.34 12.25
C ALA A 292 13.87 -10.12 13.74
N ASP A 293 14.50 -9.08 14.30
CA ASP A 293 14.33 -8.69 15.70
C ASP A 293 12.98 -8.05 16.01
N ASN A 294 12.26 -7.56 15.00
CA ASN A 294 10.88 -7.12 15.10
C ASN A 294 10.07 -7.61 13.88
N TYR A 295 8.79 -7.92 14.07
CA TYR A 295 7.87 -8.31 13.01
C TYR A 295 6.69 -7.34 12.90
N ALA A 296 6.41 -6.88 11.68
CA ALA A 296 5.15 -6.23 11.34
C ALA A 296 4.32 -7.15 10.46
N LEU A 297 3.02 -7.26 10.73
CA LEU A 297 2.03 -7.89 9.87
C LEU A 297 1.06 -6.81 9.39
N ILE A 298 0.98 -6.59 8.07
CA ILE A 298 0.00 -5.72 7.44
C ILE A 298 -0.95 -6.60 6.63
N VAL A 299 -2.24 -6.48 6.90
CA VAL A 299 -3.30 -7.19 6.17
C VAL A 299 -3.99 -6.19 5.27
N TRP A 300 -4.10 -6.54 3.99
CA TRP A 300 -4.64 -5.69 2.94
C TRP A 300 -5.84 -6.38 2.30
N GLY A 301 -6.96 -5.67 2.20
CA GLY A 301 -8.19 -6.14 1.55
C GLY A 301 -9.44 -5.46 2.10
N HIS A 302 -10.60 -6.07 1.85
CA HIS A 302 -11.84 -5.61 2.48
C HIS A 302 -11.85 -5.87 4.00
N GLY A 303 -12.57 -5.03 4.73
CA GLY A 303 -12.78 -5.15 6.18
C GLY A 303 -14.19 -4.71 6.60
N SER A 304 -14.72 -5.35 7.64
CA SER A 304 -16.06 -5.11 8.20
C SER A 304 -16.04 -4.49 9.61
N GLY A 305 -14.85 -4.22 10.14
CA GLY A 305 -14.59 -3.82 11.53
C GLY A 305 -14.39 -4.98 12.50
N THR A 306 -14.85 -6.19 12.16
CA THR A 306 -14.64 -7.42 12.95
C THR A 306 -14.05 -8.58 12.16
N GLU A 307 -14.11 -8.52 10.83
CA GLU A 307 -13.50 -9.46 9.89
C GLU A 307 -12.67 -8.70 8.84
N VAL A 308 -11.60 -9.31 8.31
CA VAL A 308 -10.66 -8.69 7.36
C VAL A 308 -10.15 -9.69 6.32
N ALA A 309 -9.61 -9.19 5.20
CA ALA A 309 -9.11 -9.98 4.08
C ALA A 309 -10.18 -10.94 3.55
N PHE A 310 -11.36 -10.40 3.28
CA PHE A 310 -12.42 -11.13 2.58
C PHE A 310 -11.86 -11.72 1.28
N ASP A 311 -12.22 -12.97 1.03
CA ASP A 311 -11.87 -13.76 -0.13
C ASP A 311 -13.15 -14.02 -0.93
N ASP A 312 -13.26 -13.36 -2.08
CA ASP A 312 -14.46 -13.37 -2.90
C ASP A 312 -14.65 -14.73 -3.58
N ILE A 313 -13.59 -15.52 -3.80
CA ILE A 313 -13.67 -16.85 -4.39
C ILE A 313 -14.40 -17.83 -3.46
N THR A 314 -13.98 -17.87 -2.21
CA THR A 314 -14.43 -18.81 -1.18
C THR A 314 -15.58 -18.28 -0.33
N ASN A 315 -15.78 -16.95 -0.32
CA ASN A 315 -16.75 -16.24 0.51
C ASN A 315 -16.42 -16.34 2.01
N ASP A 316 -15.16 -16.10 2.36
CA ASP A 316 -14.61 -16.26 3.70
C ASP A 316 -13.82 -15.01 4.13
N ALA A 317 -13.59 -14.80 5.42
CA ALA A 317 -12.80 -13.69 5.95
C ALA A 317 -12.23 -14.02 7.34
N LEU A 318 -11.05 -13.46 7.63
CA LEU A 318 -10.39 -13.66 8.93
C LEU A 318 -11.12 -12.89 10.03
N SER A 319 -11.81 -13.59 10.93
CA SER A 319 -12.39 -12.99 12.13
C SER A 319 -11.34 -12.55 13.16
N ALA A 320 -11.69 -11.61 14.03
CA ALA A 320 -10.86 -11.21 15.17
C ALA A 320 -10.45 -12.40 16.06
N ASN A 321 -11.33 -13.39 16.25
CA ASN A 321 -11.04 -14.60 17.01
C ASN A 321 -10.02 -15.52 16.33
N GLU A 322 -10.11 -15.71 15.02
CA GLU A 322 -9.14 -16.47 14.25
C GLU A 322 -7.80 -15.77 14.22
N PHE A 323 -7.78 -14.45 14.03
CA PHE A 323 -6.56 -13.66 14.07
C PHE A 323 -5.83 -13.82 15.40
N ASN A 324 -6.54 -13.69 16.53
CA ASN A 324 -5.99 -13.95 17.87
C ASN A 324 -5.41 -15.37 17.98
N SER A 325 -6.17 -16.37 17.52
CA SER A 325 -5.78 -17.79 17.57
C SER A 325 -4.53 -18.10 16.73
N VAL A 326 -4.39 -17.44 15.58
CA VAL A 326 -3.21 -17.54 14.71
C VAL A 326 -2.00 -16.91 15.40
N LEU A 327 -2.11 -15.66 15.87
CA LEU A 327 -0.99 -14.94 16.47
C LEU A 327 -0.48 -15.61 17.76
N GLY A 328 -1.37 -16.05 18.64
CA GLY A 328 -1.01 -16.79 19.86
C GLY A 328 -0.42 -18.19 19.60
N GLY A 329 -0.46 -18.67 18.36
CA GLY A 329 0.11 -19.94 17.92
C GLY A 329 1.45 -19.82 17.17
N LEU A 330 2.06 -18.64 17.10
CA LEU A 330 3.33 -18.40 16.40
C LEU A 330 4.57 -18.74 17.24
N SER A 331 5.72 -18.85 16.58
CA SER A 331 7.00 -19.14 17.24
C SER A 331 7.73 -17.91 17.80
N ASP A 332 7.32 -16.72 17.38
CA ASP A 332 7.84 -15.41 17.80
C ASP A 332 6.67 -14.40 17.81
N THR A 333 6.80 -13.28 18.50
CA THR A 333 5.72 -12.28 18.62
C THR A 333 5.65 -11.38 17.39
N ILE A 334 4.44 -10.89 17.06
CA ILE A 334 4.27 -9.75 16.16
C ILE A 334 4.38 -8.47 16.98
N ASP A 335 5.18 -7.49 16.55
CA ASP A 335 5.32 -6.23 17.26
C ASP A 335 4.27 -5.21 16.83
N LEU A 336 3.95 -5.19 15.53
CA LEU A 336 2.93 -4.33 14.93
C LEU A 336 1.97 -5.13 14.04
N VAL A 337 0.67 -5.00 14.29
CA VAL A 337 -0.39 -5.45 13.38
C VAL A 337 -1.02 -4.23 12.72
N GLY A 338 -1.09 -4.21 11.40
CA GLY A 338 -1.70 -3.15 10.60
C GLY A 338 -2.82 -3.68 9.73
N MET A 339 -3.92 -2.93 9.65
CA MET A 339 -5.07 -3.24 8.79
C MET A 339 -5.25 -2.13 7.76
N ASP A 340 -4.79 -2.43 6.54
CA ASP A 340 -5.04 -1.62 5.35
C ASP A 340 -6.38 -2.07 4.73
N ALA A 341 -7.43 -1.82 5.52
CA ALA A 341 -8.79 -2.28 5.30
C ALA A 341 -9.80 -1.36 6.01
N CYS A 342 -11.00 -1.24 5.46
CA CYS A 342 -12.08 -0.40 5.99
C CYS A 342 -12.51 -0.80 7.41
N LEU A 343 -12.89 0.20 8.22
CA LEU A 343 -13.54 0.05 9.54
C LEU A 343 -12.75 -0.70 10.63
N MET A 344 -11.54 -1.22 10.35
CA MET A 344 -10.80 -2.10 11.27
C MET A 344 -10.27 -1.46 12.55
N GLY A 345 -10.37 -0.14 12.72
CA GLY A 345 -10.00 0.60 13.93
C GLY A 345 -10.98 0.40 15.10
N THR A 346 -11.34 -0.84 15.43
CA THR A 346 -12.33 -1.19 16.46
C THR A 346 -11.69 -1.61 17.78
N VAL A 347 -12.39 -1.35 18.89
CA VAL A 347 -12.00 -1.83 20.23
C VAL A 347 -12.06 -3.36 20.30
N GLU A 348 -13.05 -3.97 19.65
CA GLU A 348 -13.26 -5.42 19.59
C GLU A 348 -12.05 -6.12 18.98
N PHE A 349 -11.58 -5.64 17.81
CA PHE A 349 -10.42 -6.23 17.15
C PHE A 349 -9.13 -5.97 17.93
N ALA A 350 -8.91 -4.73 18.39
CA ALA A 350 -7.74 -4.36 19.19
C ALA A 350 -7.65 -5.19 20.48
N HIS A 351 -8.78 -5.39 21.18
CA HIS A 351 -8.87 -6.23 22.36
C HIS A 351 -8.57 -7.70 22.05
N ALA A 352 -9.10 -8.24 20.94
CA ALA A 352 -8.88 -9.63 20.56
C ALA A 352 -7.39 -9.95 20.37
N ILE A 353 -6.57 -9.03 19.85
CA ILE A 353 -5.14 -9.27 19.59
C ILE A 353 -4.19 -8.72 20.67
N ARG A 354 -4.72 -8.13 21.76
CA ARG A 354 -3.95 -7.29 22.72
C ARG A 354 -2.72 -7.95 23.34
N ASP A 355 -2.76 -9.26 23.57
CA ASP A 355 -1.68 -10.02 24.20
C ASP A 355 -0.65 -10.56 23.19
N ASN A 356 -0.99 -10.57 21.90
CA ASN A 356 -0.17 -11.16 20.84
C ASN A 356 0.49 -10.13 19.91
N ALA A 357 0.18 -8.84 20.09
CA ALA A 357 0.92 -7.73 19.48
C ALA A 357 1.12 -6.55 20.44
N SER A 358 2.06 -5.65 20.13
CA SER A 358 2.33 -4.46 20.96
C SER A 358 1.71 -3.18 20.39
N VAL A 359 1.59 -3.07 19.06
CA VAL A 359 0.95 -1.95 18.38
C VAL A 359 -0.07 -2.44 17.37
N PHE A 360 -1.22 -1.77 17.32
CA PHE A 360 -2.23 -1.96 16.28
C PHE A 360 -2.36 -0.69 15.44
N VAL A 361 -2.58 -0.82 14.13
CA VAL A 361 -2.86 0.30 13.23
C VAL A 361 -4.11 0.00 12.40
N GLY A 362 -5.10 0.90 12.43
CA GLY A 362 -6.37 0.72 11.70
C GLY A 362 -7.15 2.03 11.54
N SER A 363 -8.15 2.00 10.66
CA SER A 363 -9.07 3.12 10.37
C SER A 363 -10.44 2.85 10.97
N GLN A 364 -11.04 3.83 11.64
CA GLN A 364 -12.42 3.76 12.11
C GLN A 364 -13.43 3.85 10.96
N GLU A 365 -13.01 4.47 9.86
CA GLU A 365 -13.79 4.74 8.65
C GLU A 365 -13.31 3.86 7.47
N ASN A 366 -13.99 3.94 6.34
CA ASN A 366 -13.45 3.45 5.07
C ASN A 366 -12.07 4.08 4.74
N ILE A 367 -11.20 3.29 4.10
CA ILE A 367 -9.89 3.73 3.60
C ILE A 367 -10.01 3.92 2.07
N PRO A 368 -9.40 4.97 1.47
CA PRO A 368 -9.36 5.11 0.02
C PRO A 368 -8.68 3.91 -0.66
N GLY A 369 -9.16 3.50 -1.83
CA GLY A 369 -8.57 2.36 -2.57
C GLY A 369 -7.07 2.53 -2.89
N THR A 370 -6.54 3.76 -2.89
CA THR A 370 -5.10 4.05 -3.01
C THR A 370 -4.27 3.69 -1.75
N SER A 371 -4.90 3.14 -0.71
CA SER A 371 -4.27 2.48 0.44
C SER A 371 -3.30 3.37 1.25
N TRP A 372 -2.43 2.76 2.04
CA TRP A 372 -1.31 3.42 2.73
C TRP A 372 -0.17 3.76 1.75
N ASP A 373 0.54 4.87 1.96
CA ASP A 373 1.78 5.16 1.20
C ASP A 373 2.91 4.24 1.68
N TYR A 374 3.01 3.06 1.06
CA TYR A 374 4.03 2.06 1.36
C TYR A 374 5.42 2.57 1.00
N ALA A 375 5.55 3.40 -0.04
CA ALA A 375 6.84 3.90 -0.50
C ALA A 375 7.51 4.78 0.56
N THR A 376 6.82 5.81 1.09
CA THR A 376 7.41 6.70 2.10
C THR A 376 7.48 6.05 3.48
N THR A 377 6.51 5.22 3.85
CA THR A 377 6.48 4.47 5.10
C THR A 377 7.66 3.49 5.20
N LEU A 378 7.90 2.69 4.16
CA LEU A 378 9.04 1.77 4.14
C LEU A 378 10.38 2.49 3.93
N GLN A 379 10.38 3.65 3.27
CA GLN A 379 11.57 4.50 3.18
C GLN A 379 12.01 5.01 4.56
N ASP A 380 11.08 5.38 5.44
CA ASP A 380 11.40 5.78 6.82
C ASP A 380 11.99 4.60 7.61
N LEU A 381 11.37 3.41 7.54
CA LEU A 381 11.86 2.22 8.23
C LEU A 381 13.24 1.78 7.72
N VAL A 382 13.48 1.81 6.40
CA VAL A 382 14.81 1.52 5.83
C VAL A 382 15.85 2.58 6.18
N ALA A 383 15.45 3.85 6.36
CA ALA A 383 16.35 4.92 6.79
C ALA A 383 16.68 4.85 8.29
N ASN A 384 15.78 4.32 9.12
CA ASN A 384 15.97 4.13 10.55
C ASN A 384 15.40 2.77 11.02
N PRO A 385 16.09 1.66 10.75
CA PRO A 385 15.59 0.33 11.10
C PRO A 385 15.60 0.06 12.62
N ALA A 386 16.20 0.95 13.42
CA ALA A 386 16.14 0.92 14.88
C ALA A 386 14.84 1.54 15.46
N MET A 387 13.84 1.85 14.62
CA MET A 387 12.53 2.32 15.09
C MET A 387 11.80 1.25 15.89
N THR A 388 11.18 1.65 16.99
CA THR A 388 10.27 0.77 17.75
C THR A 388 8.94 0.61 17.00
N ALA A 389 8.15 -0.42 17.36
CA ALA A 389 6.81 -0.60 16.81
C ALA A 389 5.92 0.65 16.94
N SER A 390 5.97 1.35 18.08
CA SER A 390 5.20 2.59 18.28
C SER A 390 5.67 3.71 17.35
N GLN A 391 6.98 3.82 17.11
CA GLN A 391 7.52 4.79 16.16
C GLN A 391 7.16 4.43 14.71
N PHE A 392 7.14 3.14 14.36
CA PHE A 392 6.73 2.69 13.03
C PHE A 392 5.22 2.88 12.80
N GLY A 393 4.38 2.57 13.79
CA GLY A 393 2.94 2.89 13.79
C GLY A 393 2.67 4.40 13.65
N SER A 394 3.38 5.24 14.40
CA SER A 394 3.35 6.69 14.20
C SER A 394 3.80 7.09 12.79
N SER A 395 4.80 6.42 12.21
CA SER A 395 5.26 6.69 10.84
C SER A 395 4.17 6.44 9.82
N ILE A 396 3.51 5.27 9.88
CA ILE A 396 2.38 4.90 9.03
C ILE A 396 1.29 5.97 9.08
N VAL A 397 0.81 6.32 10.29
CA VAL A 397 -0.24 7.35 10.48
C VAL A 397 0.20 8.72 9.95
N ASN A 398 1.44 9.14 10.21
CA ASN A 398 1.95 10.43 9.75
C ASN A 398 2.16 10.50 8.23
N ARG A 399 2.48 9.37 7.56
CA ARG A 399 2.57 9.30 6.09
C ARG A 399 1.21 9.29 5.45
N TYR A 400 0.28 8.50 5.97
CA TYR A 400 -1.13 8.53 5.56
C TYR A 400 -1.73 9.95 5.63
N ALA A 401 -1.48 10.68 6.72
CA ALA A 401 -1.88 12.08 6.89
C ALA A 401 -1.22 13.06 5.89
N GLN A 402 -0.06 12.73 5.32
CA GLN A 402 0.63 13.52 4.30
C GLN A 402 0.13 13.20 2.88
N THR A 403 -0.32 11.97 2.64
CA THR A 403 -0.90 11.50 1.37
C THR A 403 -2.34 11.99 1.18
N TYR A 404 -3.12 12.04 2.27
CA TYR A 404 -4.49 12.52 2.30
C TYR A 404 -4.63 13.82 3.12
N PRO A 405 -3.94 14.92 2.76
CA PRO A 405 -3.97 16.14 3.54
C PRO A 405 -5.26 16.93 3.28
N LEU A 406 -5.66 17.68 4.30
CA LEU A 406 -6.81 18.59 4.27
C LEU A 406 -6.80 19.48 3.00
N ASN A 407 -7.93 19.53 2.29
CA ASN A 407 -8.21 20.41 1.14
C ASN A 407 -7.59 20.04 -0.23
N ILE A 408 -7.35 18.76 -0.58
CA ILE A 408 -7.13 18.41 -2.00
C ILE A 408 -8.48 18.30 -2.74
N GLU A 409 -8.63 19.06 -3.83
CA GLU A 409 -9.83 19.06 -4.67
C GLU A 409 -9.90 17.80 -5.57
N TYR A 410 -10.09 16.62 -4.96
CA TYR A 410 -10.45 15.40 -5.70
C TYR A 410 -11.91 15.47 -6.22
N PRO A 411 -12.20 14.96 -7.43
CA PRO A 411 -13.55 14.99 -8.00
C PRO A 411 -14.33 13.68 -7.75
N VAL A 412 -14.68 13.40 -6.49
CA VAL A 412 -15.66 12.37 -6.08
C VAL A 412 -16.33 12.75 -4.75
N ASP A 413 -17.45 12.10 -4.43
CA ASP A 413 -18.41 12.49 -3.37
C ASP A 413 -18.03 12.02 -1.94
N GLU A 414 -16.85 11.44 -1.76
CA GLU A 414 -16.31 10.93 -0.49
C GLU A 414 -15.11 11.80 -0.07
N LYS A 415 -15.37 12.94 0.58
CA LYS A 415 -14.31 13.89 0.99
C LYS A 415 -14.17 14.00 2.50
N ASP A 416 -12.93 14.15 2.92
CA ASP A 416 -12.53 14.58 4.27
C ASP A 416 -12.97 13.60 5.39
N LEU A 417 -13.15 12.32 5.09
CA LEU A 417 -13.59 11.30 6.06
C LEU A 417 -12.45 10.40 6.56
N GLU A 418 -11.31 10.41 5.88
CA GLU A 418 -10.18 9.49 6.09
C GLU A 418 -9.70 9.51 7.54
N THR A 419 -9.48 8.32 8.11
CA THR A 419 -8.90 8.16 9.45
C THR A 419 -7.76 7.16 9.44
N LEU A 420 -6.80 7.32 10.34
CA LEU A 420 -5.88 6.23 10.68
C LEU A 420 -5.31 6.46 12.07
N SER A 421 -5.26 5.41 12.89
CA SER A 421 -4.71 5.50 14.24
C SER A 421 -3.76 4.36 14.55
N ALA A 422 -2.73 4.66 15.35
CA ALA A 422 -1.82 3.71 15.96
C ALA A 422 -2.13 3.62 17.46
N ILE A 423 -2.31 2.39 17.92
CA ILE A 423 -2.85 2.03 19.23
C ILE A 423 -1.83 1.21 20.02
N ASP A 424 -1.62 1.54 21.28
CA ASP A 424 -0.82 0.78 22.23
C ASP A 424 -1.66 -0.37 22.80
N LEU A 425 -1.44 -1.57 22.28
CA LEU A 425 -2.09 -2.78 22.75
C LEU A 425 -1.60 -3.19 24.14
N THR A 426 -0.38 -2.81 24.53
CA THR A 426 0.17 -3.14 25.85
C THR A 426 -0.59 -2.45 26.98
N ALA A 427 -1.15 -1.26 26.71
CA ALA A 427 -2.06 -0.55 27.61
C ALA A 427 -3.43 -1.22 27.76
N MET A 428 -3.86 -2.05 26.79
CA MET A 428 -5.12 -2.80 26.83
C MET A 428 -5.05 -4.13 27.59
N ARG A 429 -3.85 -4.65 27.88
CA ARG A 429 -3.66 -5.97 28.50
C ARG A 429 -4.16 -6.05 29.94
N ASP A 430 -4.51 -7.25 30.38
CA ASP A 430 -5.02 -7.55 31.73
C ASP A 430 -3.99 -7.25 32.84
N SER A 431 -2.70 -7.16 32.50
CA SER A 431 -1.64 -6.68 33.40
C SER A 431 -1.79 -5.20 33.80
N ASN A 432 -2.55 -4.41 33.04
CA ASN A 432 -2.98 -3.07 33.42
C ASN A 432 -4.40 -3.17 34.04
N PRO A 433 -4.57 -2.98 35.36
CA PRO A 433 -5.88 -3.06 36.02
C PRO A 433 -6.81 -1.88 35.68
N PHE A 434 -6.32 -0.88 34.95
CA PHE A 434 -7.10 0.25 34.43
C PHE A 434 -7.11 0.25 32.89
N ASN A 435 -7.14 -0.94 32.28
CA ASN A 435 -7.22 -1.08 30.83
C ASN A 435 -8.62 -0.72 30.30
N LEU A 436 -8.69 -0.47 28.99
CA LEU A 436 -9.90 -0.01 28.32
C LEU A 436 -11.07 -1.00 28.47
N SER A 437 -10.80 -2.30 28.42
CA SER A 437 -11.82 -3.35 28.45
C SER A 437 -12.42 -3.57 29.85
N SER A 438 -11.60 -3.43 30.91
CA SER A 438 -12.07 -3.38 32.29
C SER A 438 -12.92 -2.13 32.52
N ALA A 439 -12.45 -0.95 32.10
CA ALA A 439 -13.20 0.29 32.26
C ALA A 439 -14.56 0.27 31.51
N LEU A 440 -14.60 -0.32 30.30
CA LEU A 440 -15.84 -0.53 29.54
C LEU A 440 -16.81 -1.46 30.29
N SER A 441 -16.29 -2.48 30.96
CA SER A 441 -17.07 -3.40 31.78
C SER A 441 -17.63 -2.73 33.04
N ASP A 442 -16.81 -1.91 33.71
CA ASP A 442 -17.22 -1.12 34.87
C ASP A 442 -18.29 -0.07 34.49
N PHE A 443 -18.18 0.55 33.31
CA PHE A 443 -19.21 1.43 32.76
C PHE A 443 -20.50 0.68 32.41
N ALA A 444 -20.42 -0.45 31.69
CA ALA A 444 -21.58 -1.26 31.36
C ALA A 444 -22.31 -1.72 32.62
N ASN A 445 -21.57 -2.13 33.65
CA ASN A 445 -22.08 -2.46 34.97
C ASN A 445 -22.73 -1.23 35.66
N ALA A 446 -22.09 -0.06 35.65
CA ALA A 446 -22.68 1.16 36.20
C ALA A 446 -24.01 1.51 35.53
N VAL A 447 -24.11 1.37 34.20
CA VAL A 447 -25.38 1.59 33.46
C VAL A 447 -26.43 0.56 33.88
N MET A 448 -26.15 -0.74 33.75
CA MET A 448 -27.13 -1.81 34.03
C MET A 448 -27.68 -1.80 35.47
N TYR A 449 -26.91 -1.34 36.46
CA TYR A 449 -27.32 -1.36 37.88
C TYR A 449 -27.78 -0.01 38.44
N THR A 450 -27.50 1.12 37.77
CA THR A 450 -27.82 2.46 38.32
C THR A 450 -28.61 3.37 37.37
N ALA A 451 -28.72 3.04 36.08
CA ALA A 451 -29.38 3.91 35.12
C ALA A 451 -30.90 4.00 35.34
N THR A 452 -31.40 5.23 35.25
CA THR A 452 -32.82 5.53 35.10
C THR A 452 -33.21 5.61 33.62
N ASP A 453 -34.50 5.59 33.32
CA ASP A 453 -35.01 5.85 31.96
C ASP A 453 -34.48 7.16 31.34
N SER A 454 -34.26 8.19 32.16
CA SER A 454 -33.65 9.46 31.74
C SER A 454 -32.18 9.30 31.36
N ASP A 455 -31.42 8.49 32.09
CA ASP A 455 -30.02 8.20 31.78
C ASP A 455 -29.92 7.45 30.44
N LEU A 456 -30.77 6.44 30.24
CA LEU A 456 -30.80 5.64 29.01
C LEU A 456 -31.27 6.46 27.79
N GLN A 457 -32.21 7.39 27.97
CA GLN A 457 -32.58 8.36 26.93
C GLN A 457 -31.44 9.35 26.61
N ALA A 458 -30.73 9.83 27.63
CA ALA A 458 -29.60 10.73 27.46
C ALA A 458 -28.39 10.04 26.80
N LEU A 459 -28.05 8.81 27.22
CA LEU A 459 -27.06 7.93 26.58
C LEU A 459 -27.41 7.64 25.12
N GLY A 460 -28.66 7.25 24.85
CA GLY A 460 -29.15 7.03 23.48
C GLY A 460 -29.04 8.27 22.60
N SER A 461 -29.27 9.46 23.17
CA SER A 461 -29.08 10.74 22.47
C SER A 461 -27.59 11.06 22.26
N THR A 462 -26.73 10.81 23.26
CA THR A 462 -25.27 10.94 23.14
C THR A 462 -24.72 10.05 22.02
N ARG A 463 -25.12 8.78 21.95
CA ARG A 463 -24.77 7.84 20.87
C ARG A 463 -25.27 8.33 19.50
N ASN A 464 -26.54 8.67 19.37
CA ASN A 464 -27.17 8.94 18.07
C ASN A 464 -26.90 10.34 17.48
N THR A 465 -26.66 11.35 18.32
CA THR A 465 -26.65 12.78 17.89
C THR A 465 -25.32 13.48 18.13
N TYR A 466 -24.55 13.06 19.14
CA TYR A 466 -23.35 13.77 19.58
C TYR A 466 -22.05 12.98 19.36
N SER A 467 -22.14 11.72 18.94
CA SER A 467 -21.02 10.84 18.65
C SER A 467 -21.01 10.47 17.17
N ASN A 468 -19.82 10.52 16.54
CA ASN A 468 -19.67 10.09 15.16
C ASN A 468 -19.80 8.57 15.05
N GLN A 469 -20.39 8.12 13.94
CA GLN A 469 -20.77 6.73 13.70
C GLN A 469 -20.21 6.25 12.36
N TYR A 470 -19.83 4.97 12.28
CA TYR A 470 -19.17 4.34 11.14
C TYR A 470 -19.82 3.00 10.78
N GLY A 471 -19.71 2.60 9.51
CA GLY A 471 -20.33 1.39 8.96
C GLY A 471 -21.36 1.67 7.87
N GLU A 472 -21.79 0.61 7.19
CA GLU A 472 -22.67 0.73 6.02
C GLU A 472 -24.16 0.88 6.36
N GLY A 473 -24.88 1.62 5.51
CA GLY A 473 -26.33 1.73 5.57
C GLY A 473 -26.87 2.87 6.43
N SER A 474 -28.15 2.79 6.80
CA SER A 474 -28.87 3.90 7.44
C SER A 474 -28.72 3.98 8.97
N PHE A 475 -28.07 2.98 9.58
CA PHE A 475 -27.78 2.93 11.01
C PHE A 475 -26.40 2.30 11.22
N PRO A 476 -25.32 3.06 11.02
CA PRO A 476 -23.98 2.64 11.41
C PRO A 476 -23.94 2.34 12.93
N ASP A 477 -23.52 1.12 13.27
CA ASP A 477 -23.50 0.65 14.66
C ASP A 477 -22.16 0.91 15.37
N TYR A 478 -21.05 1.14 14.65
CA TYR A 478 -19.79 1.53 15.29
C TYR A 478 -19.81 3.01 15.68
N VAL A 479 -19.34 3.35 16.88
CA VAL A 479 -19.34 4.71 17.44
C VAL A 479 -17.94 5.11 17.88
N ASP A 480 -17.52 6.35 17.60
CA ASP A 480 -16.25 6.90 18.08
C ASP A 480 -16.18 6.93 19.61
N ILE A 481 -15.24 6.18 20.20
CA ILE A 481 -15.21 5.99 21.66
C ILE A 481 -14.79 7.26 22.41
N GLY A 482 -13.81 8.01 21.88
CA GLY A 482 -13.34 9.25 22.50
C GLY A 482 -14.44 10.31 22.56
N HIS A 483 -15.20 10.50 21.47
CA HIS A 483 -16.36 11.38 21.44
C HIS A 483 -17.50 10.88 22.31
N LEU A 484 -17.83 9.58 22.26
CA LEU A 484 -18.90 9.00 23.07
C LEU A 484 -18.67 9.31 24.55
N PHE A 485 -17.52 8.90 25.09
CA PHE A 485 -17.24 9.05 26.51
C PHE A 485 -16.97 10.50 26.92
N SER A 486 -16.33 11.32 26.07
CA SER A 486 -16.23 12.77 26.31
C SER A 486 -17.60 13.45 26.41
N ASN A 487 -18.56 13.08 25.58
CA ASN A 487 -19.91 13.62 25.66
C ASN A 487 -20.69 13.07 26.86
N VAL A 488 -20.56 11.78 27.21
CA VAL A 488 -21.20 11.19 28.39
C VAL A 488 -20.73 11.88 29.68
N VAL A 489 -19.41 12.05 29.85
CA VAL A 489 -18.81 12.75 31.01
C VAL A 489 -19.36 14.17 31.18
N ASN A 490 -19.58 14.89 30.09
CA ASN A 490 -20.06 16.27 30.09
C ASN A 490 -21.59 16.42 30.08
N ASN A 491 -22.36 15.35 29.90
CA ASN A 491 -23.82 15.40 29.81
C ASN A 491 -24.46 15.36 31.21
N SER A 492 -24.83 16.52 31.75
CA SER A 492 -25.42 16.65 33.10
C SER A 492 -26.79 15.97 33.29
N TRP A 493 -27.43 15.47 32.23
CA TRP A 493 -28.64 14.65 32.29
C TRP A 493 -28.36 13.17 32.62
N ILE A 494 -27.11 12.72 32.45
CA ILE A 494 -26.65 11.38 32.82
C ILE A 494 -26.16 11.43 34.28
N SER A 495 -26.51 10.43 35.08
CA SER A 495 -26.25 10.35 36.52
C SER A 495 -24.77 10.30 36.84
N THR A 496 -24.39 10.87 37.99
CA THR A 496 -22.98 11.08 38.37
C THR A 496 -22.15 9.80 38.37
N ASP A 497 -22.72 8.67 38.78
CA ASP A 497 -22.01 7.39 38.85
C ASP A 497 -21.67 6.86 37.46
N ILE A 498 -22.60 6.97 36.51
CA ILE A 498 -22.39 6.64 35.08
C ILE A 498 -21.35 7.60 34.46
N ARG A 499 -21.41 8.90 34.76
CA ARG A 499 -20.41 9.87 34.28
C ARG A 499 -19.02 9.63 34.88
N ALA A 500 -18.92 9.08 36.09
CA ALA A 500 -17.66 8.71 36.71
C ALA A 500 -17.04 7.50 36.00
N ALA A 501 -17.80 6.41 35.82
CA ALA A 501 -17.32 5.26 35.06
C ALA A 501 -16.98 5.62 33.59
N ALA A 502 -17.73 6.54 32.99
CA ALA A 502 -17.42 7.09 31.66
C ALA A 502 -16.10 7.87 31.62
N GLN A 503 -15.73 8.54 32.71
CA GLN A 503 -14.44 9.23 32.83
C GLN A 503 -13.30 8.22 32.94
N ASP A 504 -13.50 7.10 33.64
CA ASP A 504 -12.51 6.03 33.73
C ASP A 504 -12.27 5.38 32.36
N VAL A 505 -13.33 5.14 31.56
CA VAL A 505 -13.20 4.71 30.15
C VAL A 505 -12.42 5.73 29.33
N LEU A 506 -12.77 7.01 29.40
CA LEU A 506 -12.09 8.07 28.63
C LEU A 506 -10.60 8.16 29.00
N THR A 507 -10.26 7.98 30.27
CA THR A 507 -8.86 7.95 30.75
C THR A 507 -8.12 6.71 30.26
N ALA A 508 -8.72 5.52 30.35
CA ALA A 508 -8.12 4.28 29.85
C ALA A 508 -7.88 4.35 28.33
N TYR A 509 -8.88 4.81 27.57
CA TYR A 509 -8.80 5.06 26.13
C TYR A 509 -7.72 6.07 25.74
N THR A 510 -7.61 7.19 26.46
CA THR A 510 -6.58 8.21 26.16
C THR A 510 -5.16 7.64 26.27
N ASN A 511 -4.95 6.67 27.16
CA ASN A 511 -3.67 5.98 27.31
C ASN A 511 -3.37 4.94 26.21
N THR A 512 -4.34 4.55 25.37
CA THR A 512 -4.10 3.62 24.26
C THR A 512 -3.73 4.32 22.95
N ILE A 513 -3.87 5.64 22.81
CA ILE A 513 -3.57 6.34 21.54
C ILE A 513 -2.09 6.72 21.43
N ILE A 514 -1.38 6.12 20.46
CA ILE A 514 0.01 6.50 20.10
C ILE A 514 0.00 7.66 19.10
N SER A 515 -0.86 7.58 18.09
CA SER A 515 -0.99 8.58 17.03
C SER A 515 -2.38 8.48 16.41
N ASN A 516 -3.02 9.60 16.09
CA ASN A 516 -4.31 9.64 15.40
C ASN A 516 -4.26 10.67 14.26
N PHE A 517 -4.85 10.31 13.12
CA PHE A 517 -5.16 11.18 12.00
C PHE A 517 -6.65 11.11 11.67
N THR A 518 -7.23 12.27 11.40
CA THR A 518 -8.57 12.42 10.82
C THR A 518 -8.59 13.58 9.83
N ALA A 519 -9.18 13.36 8.66
CA ALA A 519 -9.29 14.38 7.61
C ALA A 519 -10.38 15.44 7.88
N THR A 520 -11.28 15.21 8.84
CA THR A 520 -12.13 16.26 9.41
C THR A 520 -11.75 16.46 10.87
N ALA A 521 -11.33 17.67 11.23
CA ALA A 521 -11.04 18.04 12.61
C ALA A 521 -12.24 17.72 13.52
N ASP A 522 -11.96 17.11 14.67
CA ASP A 522 -12.97 16.68 15.65
C ASP A 522 -14.03 15.69 15.08
N ARG A 523 -13.70 14.90 14.03
CA ARG A 523 -14.54 13.77 13.56
C ARG A 523 -14.19 12.45 14.23
N SER A 524 -12.91 12.08 14.27
CA SER A 524 -12.49 10.75 14.71
C SER A 524 -11.29 10.83 15.65
N THR A 525 -11.35 10.11 16.77
CA THR A 525 -10.39 10.20 17.89
C THR A 525 -9.37 9.07 17.91
N GLY A 526 -9.72 7.89 17.38
CA GLY A 526 -8.76 6.85 17.01
C GLY A 526 -9.27 5.41 17.13
N LEU A 527 -10.35 5.17 17.88
CA LEU A 527 -11.02 3.85 17.96
C LEU A 527 -12.54 4.01 17.91
N SER A 528 -13.20 3.08 17.24
CA SER A 528 -14.65 2.90 17.31
C SER A 528 -15.00 1.65 18.12
N ILE A 529 -16.24 1.55 18.60
CA ILE A 529 -16.79 0.38 19.30
C ILE A 529 -18.19 0.10 18.77
N TYR A 530 -18.58 -1.16 18.62
CA TYR A 530 -19.93 -1.55 18.28
C TYR A 530 -20.87 -1.11 19.40
N PHE A 531 -21.75 -0.15 19.13
CA PHE A 531 -22.74 0.34 20.06
C PHE A 531 -24.10 0.45 19.35
N SER A 532 -24.87 -0.62 19.44
CA SER A 532 -26.22 -0.70 18.88
C SER A 532 -27.12 0.42 19.43
N ALA A 533 -28.10 0.86 18.64
CA ALA A 533 -29.12 1.80 19.11
C ALA A 533 -30.05 1.16 20.18
N ARG A 534 -30.54 1.96 21.13
CA ARG A 534 -31.62 1.62 22.11
C ARG A 534 -32.68 0.67 21.49
N GLY A 535 -32.88 -0.50 22.08
CA GLY A 535 -33.79 -1.55 21.60
C GLY A 535 -33.29 -2.37 20.40
N LYS A 536 -31.98 -2.35 20.11
CA LYS A 536 -31.33 -3.20 19.09
C LYS A 536 -30.31 -4.12 19.74
N TYR A 537 -30.50 -5.41 19.52
CA TYR A 537 -29.58 -6.45 19.97
C TYR A 537 -28.41 -6.61 18.98
N PRO A 538 -27.19 -6.89 19.45
CA PRO A 538 -26.09 -7.31 18.59
C PRO A 538 -26.48 -8.52 17.72
N SER A 539 -25.94 -8.60 16.50
CA SER A 539 -26.19 -9.74 15.62
C SER A 539 -25.50 -11.01 16.16
N SER A 540 -26.02 -12.19 15.83
CA SER A 540 -25.37 -13.45 16.19
C SER A 540 -23.96 -13.57 15.57
N ASN A 541 -23.74 -13.01 14.38
CA ASN A 541 -22.43 -12.99 13.73
C ASN A 541 -21.43 -12.18 14.56
N HIS A 542 -21.79 -10.95 14.94
CA HIS A 542 -20.97 -10.09 15.80
C HIS A 542 -20.54 -10.82 17.08
N LEU A 543 -21.50 -11.42 17.79
CA LEU A 543 -21.23 -12.13 19.04
C LEU A 543 -20.33 -13.38 18.84
N GLU A 544 -20.42 -14.03 17.70
CA GLU A 544 -19.60 -15.19 17.34
C GLU A 544 -18.17 -14.76 16.95
N VAL A 545 -18.00 -13.81 16.02
CA VAL A 545 -16.68 -13.41 15.49
C VAL A 545 -15.86 -12.56 16.46
N THR A 546 -16.51 -11.91 17.44
CA THR A 546 -15.87 -11.11 18.50
C THR A 546 -15.86 -11.80 19.87
N SER A 547 -16.20 -13.09 19.95
CA SER A 547 -16.40 -13.79 21.23
C SER A 547 -15.31 -13.59 22.31
N ASN A 548 -14.05 -13.33 21.96
CA ASN A 548 -13.02 -12.92 22.94
C ASN A 548 -13.43 -11.64 23.72
N PHE A 549 -13.87 -10.59 23.03
CA PHE A 549 -14.34 -9.34 23.66
C PHE A 549 -15.68 -9.52 24.41
N VAL A 550 -16.59 -10.31 23.85
CA VAL A 550 -17.91 -10.61 24.45
C VAL A 550 -17.78 -11.38 25.76
N ASN A 551 -16.81 -12.29 25.87
CA ASN A 551 -16.60 -13.10 27.07
C ASN A 551 -15.75 -12.37 28.13
N ASP A 552 -14.81 -11.51 27.72
CA ASP A 552 -13.92 -10.78 28.61
C ASP A 552 -14.54 -9.47 29.16
N THR A 553 -15.64 -8.98 28.56
CA THR A 553 -16.27 -7.71 28.96
C THR A 553 -17.76 -7.82 29.23
N LEU A 554 -18.31 -6.84 29.97
CA LEU A 554 -19.76 -6.70 30.18
C LEU A 554 -20.46 -5.84 29.12
N TRP A 555 -19.77 -5.46 28.03
CA TRP A 555 -20.29 -4.51 27.04
C TRP A 555 -21.50 -5.08 26.30
N ASP A 556 -21.38 -6.26 25.69
CA ASP A 556 -22.49 -6.92 24.99
C ASP A 556 -23.60 -7.39 25.95
N ASN A 557 -23.30 -7.60 27.24
CA ASN A 557 -24.34 -7.80 28.25
C ASN A 557 -25.22 -6.55 28.43
N PHE A 558 -24.61 -5.35 28.42
CA PHE A 558 -25.35 -4.09 28.42
C PHE A 558 -26.13 -3.90 27.11
N LEU A 559 -25.54 -4.20 25.94
CA LEU A 559 -26.26 -4.09 24.65
C LEU A 559 -27.42 -5.08 24.49
N ALA A 560 -27.42 -6.18 25.25
CA ALA A 560 -28.49 -7.16 25.29
C ALA A 560 -29.41 -7.06 26.53
N TRP A 561 -29.22 -6.03 27.39
CA TRP A 561 -30.04 -5.82 28.57
C TRP A 561 -31.43 -5.27 28.19
N GLU A 562 -32.49 -5.79 28.83
CA GLU A 562 -33.89 -5.58 28.39
C GLU A 562 -34.37 -4.12 28.44
N ASP A 563 -33.74 -3.27 29.27
CA ASP A 563 -34.06 -1.84 29.36
C ASP A 563 -33.28 -0.97 28.35
N TRP A 564 -32.25 -1.50 27.66
CA TRP A 564 -31.53 -0.81 26.60
C TRP A 564 -32.27 -0.85 25.26
#